data_AF-A0AB34YM33-F1
#
_entry.id   AF-A0AB34YM33-F1
#
_cell.length_a   1.000
_cell.length_b   1.000
_cell.length_c   1.000
_cell.angle_alpha   90.00
_cell.angle_beta   90.00
_cell.angle_gamma   90.00
#
_symmetry.space_group_name_H-M   'P 1'
#
loop_
_entity.id
_entity.type
_entity.pdbx_description
1 polymer ?
#
loop_
_entity_poly.entity_id
_entity_poly.type
_entity_poly.pdbx_seq_one_letter_code
_entity_poly.pdbx_strand_id
1 'polypeptide(L)'
;MELSPIVQSFVLHFGEMGSRWGINRTVGQIYALLYISPEPLCADQIVDALGVSRSNVSMGIRELQGWNLVLLKHIPGDRRDFFTTPDDVWQILRTLAEERKKREIDPTLTVLREILMEQPEGDSDLYAQDRMKDMYGLIERLTNWYDDVKRLDTDRLTSLLALGAKVTRFLETTDRIVALGRGRASAKKEPKRE
;
A
#
# COMPACT_ATOMS: atom_id res chain seq x y z
N MET A 1 -11.19 -22.22 -18.70
CA MET A 1 -9.96 -22.80 -18.09
C MET A 1 -10.33 -23.24 -16.69
N GLU A 2 -10.07 -24.49 -16.29
CA GLU A 2 -10.31 -24.87 -14.89
C GLU A 2 -9.13 -24.47 -14.02
N LEU A 3 -9.41 -23.69 -12.97
CA LEU A 3 -8.41 -23.27 -11.99
C LEU A 3 -8.20 -24.38 -10.97
N SER A 4 -6.94 -24.60 -10.56
CA SER A 4 -6.68 -25.49 -9.44
C SER A 4 -7.27 -24.90 -8.13
N PRO A 5 -7.60 -25.73 -7.13
CA PRO A 5 -8.15 -25.24 -5.87
C PRO A 5 -7.28 -24.18 -5.18
N ILE A 6 -5.94 -24.33 -5.27
CA ILE A 6 -4.99 -23.37 -4.70
C ILE A 6 -5.07 -22.01 -5.41
N VAL A 7 -5.08 -22.03 -6.74
CA VAL A 7 -5.19 -20.83 -7.57
C VAL A 7 -6.53 -20.12 -7.33
N GLN A 8 -7.61 -20.88 -7.31
CA GLN A 8 -8.95 -20.35 -7.06
C GLN A 8 -9.03 -19.69 -5.67
N SER A 9 -8.49 -20.33 -4.63
CA SER A 9 -8.46 -19.79 -3.27
C SER A 9 -7.70 -18.46 -3.21
N PHE A 10 -6.52 -18.39 -3.83
CA PHE A 10 -5.73 -17.16 -3.90
C PHE A 10 -6.48 -16.03 -4.61
N VAL A 11 -7.04 -16.30 -5.79
CA VAL A 11 -7.78 -15.30 -6.59
C VAL A 11 -8.97 -14.76 -5.82
N LEU A 12 -9.77 -15.64 -5.21
CA LEU A 12 -10.94 -15.24 -4.41
C LEU A 12 -10.54 -14.37 -3.21
N HIS A 13 -9.53 -14.81 -2.46
CA HIS A 13 -9.05 -14.09 -1.29
C HIS A 13 -8.48 -12.72 -1.64
N PHE A 14 -7.68 -12.64 -2.72
CA PHE A 14 -7.08 -11.39 -3.16
C PHE A 14 -8.15 -10.37 -3.60
N GLY A 15 -9.20 -10.82 -4.28
CA GLY A 15 -10.35 -9.98 -4.62
C GLY A 15 -11.07 -9.41 -3.39
N GLU A 16 -11.24 -10.23 -2.34
CA GLU A 16 -11.86 -9.81 -1.07
C GLU A 16 -10.98 -8.82 -0.30
N MET A 17 -9.68 -9.08 -0.25
CA MET A 17 -8.70 -8.16 0.32
C MET A 17 -8.73 -6.81 -0.40
N GLY A 18 -8.73 -6.82 -1.74
CA GLY A 18 -8.81 -5.62 -2.56
C GLY A 18 -10.05 -4.77 -2.24
N SER A 19 -11.21 -5.40 -2.07
CA SER A 19 -12.46 -4.70 -1.71
C SER A 19 -12.38 -3.96 -0.38
N ARG A 20 -11.67 -4.53 0.61
CA ARG A 20 -11.45 -3.86 1.90
C ARG A 20 -10.52 -2.65 1.80
N TRP A 21 -9.73 -2.56 0.74
CA TRP A 21 -8.79 -1.46 0.48
C TRP A 21 -9.29 -0.49 -0.60
N GLY A 22 -10.59 -0.55 -0.93
CA GLY A 22 -11.24 0.34 -1.90
C GLY A 22 -11.06 -0.05 -3.36
N ILE A 23 -10.57 -1.26 -3.66
CA ILE A 23 -10.39 -1.77 -5.02
C ILE A 23 -11.58 -2.67 -5.38
N ASN A 24 -12.12 -2.55 -6.59
CA ASN A 24 -13.21 -3.42 -7.03
C ASN A 24 -12.80 -4.91 -6.97
N ARG A 25 -13.68 -5.76 -6.41
CA ARG A 25 -13.43 -7.20 -6.21
C ARG A 25 -12.94 -7.90 -7.50
N THR A 26 -13.64 -7.68 -8.61
CA THR A 26 -13.33 -8.33 -9.89
C THR A 26 -11.99 -7.85 -10.44
N VAL A 27 -11.67 -6.58 -10.26
CA VAL A 27 -10.37 -6.00 -10.66
C VAL A 27 -9.23 -6.68 -9.89
N GLY A 28 -9.40 -6.87 -8.58
CA GLY A 28 -8.47 -7.62 -7.75
C GLY A 28 -8.33 -9.08 -8.21
N GLN A 29 -9.42 -9.74 -8.57
CA GLN A 29 -9.40 -11.12 -9.08
C GLN A 29 -8.68 -11.24 -10.42
N ILE A 30 -8.91 -10.30 -11.35
CA ILE A 30 -8.21 -10.25 -12.64
C ILE A 30 -6.71 -10.09 -12.41
N TYR A 31 -6.30 -9.15 -11.55
CA TYR A 31 -4.89 -8.96 -11.23
C TYR A 31 -4.27 -10.21 -10.61
N ALA A 32 -4.94 -10.82 -9.63
CA ALA A 32 -4.47 -12.02 -8.96
C ALA A 32 -4.28 -13.19 -9.93
N LEU A 33 -5.21 -13.37 -10.87
CA LEU A 33 -5.11 -14.38 -11.91
C LEU A 33 -3.92 -14.13 -12.83
N LEU A 34 -3.74 -12.88 -13.29
CA LEU A 34 -2.62 -12.51 -14.17
C LEU A 34 -1.27 -12.68 -13.46
N TYR A 35 -1.19 -12.32 -12.18
CA TYR A 35 0.03 -12.38 -11.37
C TYR A 35 0.58 -13.80 -11.19
N ILE A 36 -0.30 -14.80 -11.06
CA ILE A 36 0.10 -16.20 -10.88
C ILE A 36 0.08 -17.00 -12.18
N SER A 37 -0.34 -16.39 -13.29
CA SER A 37 -0.37 -17.06 -14.59
C SER A 37 1.04 -17.13 -15.17
N PRO A 38 1.53 -18.32 -15.54
CA PRO A 38 2.86 -18.46 -16.13
C PRO A 38 2.95 -17.85 -17.52
N GLU A 39 1.82 -17.76 -18.22
CA GLU A 39 1.73 -17.21 -19.58
C GLU A 39 0.78 -15.99 -19.59
N PRO A 40 1.00 -15.01 -20.48
CA PRO A 40 0.05 -13.94 -20.71
C PRO A 40 -1.33 -14.48 -21.09
N LEU A 41 -2.39 -13.84 -20.60
CA LEU A 41 -3.78 -14.25 -20.87
C LEU A 41 -4.52 -13.21 -21.69
N CYS A 42 -5.30 -13.65 -22.67
CA CYS A 42 -6.26 -12.79 -23.35
C CYS A 42 -7.58 -12.66 -22.57
N ALA A 43 -8.42 -11.69 -22.94
CA ALA A 43 -9.67 -11.41 -22.25
C ALA A 43 -10.61 -12.64 -22.15
N ASP A 44 -10.68 -13.45 -23.20
CA ASP A 44 -11.52 -14.66 -23.26
C ASP A 44 -11.09 -15.69 -22.21
N GLN A 45 -9.78 -15.89 -22.05
CA GLN A 45 -9.24 -16.81 -21.05
C GLN A 45 -9.52 -16.33 -19.63
N ILE A 46 -9.49 -15.01 -19.40
CA ILE A 46 -9.82 -14.41 -18.11
C ILE A 46 -11.31 -14.55 -17.79
N VAL A 47 -12.19 -14.34 -18.79
CA VAL A 47 -13.64 -14.58 -18.68
C VAL A 47 -13.89 -16.03 -18.25
N ASP A 48 -13.29 -16.98 -18.98
CA ASP A 48 -13.49 -18.41 -18.73
C ASP A 48 -12.91 -18.85 -17.38
N ALA A 49 -11.81 -18.26 -16.93
CA ALA A 49 -11.16 -18.61 -15.67
C ALA A 49 -11.92 -18.05 -14.45
N LEU A 50 -12.48 -16.85 -14.55
CA LEU A 50 -13.11 -16.15 -13.42
C LEU A 50 -14.62 -16.29 -13.40
N GLY A 51 -15.25 -16.72 -14.49
CA GLY A 51 -16.71 -16.80 -14.61
C GLY A 51 -17.40 -15.43 -14.56
N VAL A 52 -16.71 -14.37 -14.98
CA VAL A 52 -17.24 -13.00 -15.01
C VAL A 52 -17.49 -12.52 -16.44
N SER A 53 -18.34 -11.51 -16.61
CA SER A 53 -18.66 -11.02 -17.96
C SER A 53 -17.44 -10.44 -18.68
N ARG A 54 -17.46 -10.52 -20.01
CA ARG A 54 -16.45 -9.86 -20.87
C ARG A 54 -16.34 -8.36 -20.61
N SER A 55 -17.47 -7.68 -20.37
CA SER A 55 -17.46 -6.26 -20.03
C SER A 55 -16.72 -5.97 -18.73
N ASN A 56 -16.89 -6.80 -17.70
CA ASN A 56 -16.17 -6.68 -16.43
C ASN A 56 -14.67 -6.92 -16.62
N VAL A 57 -14.28 -7.91 -17.42
CA VAL A 57 -12.88 -8.15 -17.76
C VAL A 57 -12.26 -6.95 -18.48
N SER A 58 -12.93 -6.42 -19.51
CA SER A 58 -12.43 -5.26 -20.24
C SER A 58 -12.30 -4.00 -19.37
N MET A 59 -13.27 -3.75 -18.48
CA MET A 59 -13.20 -2.64 -17.54
C MET A 59 -12.07 -2.84 -16.53
N GLY A 60 -11.93 -4.03 -15.97
CA GLY A 60 -10.89 -4.31 -14.99
C GLY A 60 -9.48 -4.26 -15.56
N ILE A 61 -9.27 -4.76 -16.79
CA ILE A 61 -7.99 -4.61 -17.48
C ILE A 61 -7.66 -3.12 -17.69
N ARG A 62 -8.64 -2.33 -18.17
CA ARG A 62 -8.44 -0.88 -18.37
C ARG A 62 -8.09 -0.18 -17.05
N GLU A 63 -8.76 -0.55 -15.97
CA GLU A 63 -8.46 -0.01 -14.64
C GLU A 63 -7.03 -0.38 -14.22
N LEU A 64 -6.64 -1.65 -14.30
CA LEU A 64 -5.29 -2.12 -13.95
C LEU A 64 -4.19 -1.50 -14.83
N GLN A 65 -4.44 -1.31 -16.12
CA GLN A 65 -3.56 -0.58 -17.02
C GLN A 65 -3.45 0.89 -16.60
N GLY A 66 -4.58 1.50 -16.20
CA GLY A 66 -4.58 2.82 -15.61
C GLY A 66 -3.65 2.90 -14.41
N TRP A 67 -3.66 1.90 -13.53
CA TRP A 67 -2.74 1.77 -12.38
C TRP A 67 -1.32 1.30 -12.73
N ASN A 68 -0.99 1.11 -14.01
CA ASN A 68 0.30 0.58 -14.47
C ASN A 68 0.65 -0.81 -13.88
N LEU A 69 -0.35 -1.59 -13.46
CA LEU A 69 -0.18 -2.90 -12.83
C LEU A 69 -0.24 -4.06 -13.83
N VAL A 70 -0.72 -3.80 -15.05
CA VAL A 70 -0.85 -4.81 -16.11
C VAL A 70 -0.14 -4.33 -17.38
N LEU A 71 0.57 -5.26 -18.01
CA LEU A 71 1.34 -5.07 -19.23
C LEU A 71 0.63 -5.74 -20.41
N LEU A 72 0.57 -5.04 -21.54
CA LEU A 72 0.13 -5.60 -22.82
C LEU A 72 1.28 -6.38 -23.46
N LYS A 73 0.98 -7.58 -23.96
CA LYS A 73 1.89 -8.46 -24.71
C LYS A 73 1.23 -8.84 -26.03
N HIS A 74 2.01 -8.75 -27.10
CA HIS A 74 1.61 -9.23 -28.42
C HIS A 74 2.30 -10.56 -28.71
N ILE A 75 1.51 -11.56 -29.09
CA ILE A 75 2.02 -12.89 -29.45
C ILE A 75 2.07 -12.98 -30.99
N PRO A 76 3.23 -13.29 -31.59
CA PRO A 76 3.33 -13.41 -33.06
C PRO A 76 2.33 -14.41 -33.63
N GLY A 77 1.57 -13.98 -34.64
CA GLY A 77 0.56 -14.81 -35.31
C GLY A 77 -0.80 -14.84 -34.60
N ASP A 78 -0.92 -14.27 -33.41
CA ASP A 78 -2.19 -14.07 -32.72
C ASP A 78 -2.60 -12.60 -32.77
N ARG A 79 -3.86 -12.33 -33.12
CA ARG A 79 -4.39 -10.96 -33.24
C ARG A 79 -5.00 -10.44 -31.94
N ARG A 80 -5.09 -11.30 -30.92
CA ARG A 80 -5.65 -10.92 -29.61
C ARG A 80 -4.62 -10.17 -28.78
N ASP A 81 -5.11 -9.32 -27.91
CA ASP A 81 -4.32 -8.70 -26.86
C ASP A 81 -4.16 -9.66 -25.69
N PHE A 82 -2.92 -9.85 -25.24
CA PHE A 82 -2.59 -10.65 -24.06
C PHE A 82 -2.06 -9.76 -22.95
N PHE A 83 -2.34 -10.15 -21.72
CA PHE A 83 -2.05 -9.35 -20.54
C PHE A 83 -1.24 -10.16 -19.54
N THR A 84 -0.34 -9.50 -18.83
CA THR A 84 0.47 -10.07 -17.73
C THR A 84 0.82 -8.98 -16.72
N THR A 85 1.49 -9.32 -15.62
CA THR A 85 2.00 -8.36 -14.63
C THR A 85 3.52 -8.25 -14.73
N PRO A 86 4.14 -7.22 -14.13
CA PRO A 86 5.58 -7.28 -13.85
C PRO A 86 5.93 -8.48 -12.95
N ASP A 87 7.11 -9.08 -13.14
CA ASP A 87 7.55 -10.24 -12.35
C ASP A 87 8.10 -9.85 -10.97
N ASP A 88 8.71 -8.67 -10.87
CA ASP A 88 9.31 -8.19 -9.63
C ASP A 88 8.25 -7.60 -8.67
N VAL A 89 8.05 -8.26 -7.54
CA VAL A 89 7.14 -7.82 -6.46
C VAL A 89 7.51 -6.43 -5.95
N TRP A 90 8.79 -6.07 -5.91
CA TRP A 90 9.22 -4.73 -5.51
C TRP A 90 8.84 -3.68 -6.54
N GLN A 91 8.92 -4.01 -7.83
CA GLN A 91 8.44 -3.14 -8.89
C GLN A 91 6.92 -2.92 -8.76
N ILE A 92 6.15 -4.00 -8.55
CA ILE A 92 4.70 -3.91 -8.31
C ILE A 92 4.39 -2.97 -7.13
N LEU A 93 5.06 -3.16 -5.99
CA LEU A 93 4.85 -2.35 -4.79
C LEU A 93 5.17 -0.87 -5.03
N ARG A 94 6.31 -0.57 -5.69
CA ARG A 94 6.70 0.80 -6.04
C ARG A 94 5.69 1.46 -6.97
N THR A 95 5.23 0.74 -8.00
CA THR A 95 4.20 1.25 -8.92
C THR A 95 2.91 1.57 -8.18
N LEU A 96 2.43 0.66 -7.32
CA LEU A 96 1.21 0.89 -6.55
C LEU A 96 1.34 2.08 -5.61
N ALA A 97 2.45 2.20 -4.89
CA ALA A 97 2.70 3.31 -3.97
C ALA A 97 2.76 4.66 -4.71
N GLU A 98 3.42 4.71 -5.87
CA GLU A 98 3.52 5.93 -6.67
C GLU A 98 2.16 6.36 -7.24
N GLU A 99 1.39 5.42 -7.77
CA GLU A 99 0.05 5.72 -8.29
C GLU A 99 -0.90 6.17 -7.17
N ARG A 100 -0.83 5.55 -5.98
CA ARG A 100 -1.60 6.00 -4.80
C ARG A 100 -1.21 7.40 -4.37
N LYS A 101 0.09 7.70 -4.25
CA LYS A 101 0.58 9.04 -3.94
C LYS A 101 0.05 10.06 -4.95
N LYS A 102 0.23 9.79 -6.24
CA LYS A 102 -0.17 10.70 -7.32
C LYS A 102 -1.68 10.97 -7.37
N ARG A 103 -2.51 9.96 -7.10
CA ARG A 103 -3.98 10.06 -7.23
C ARG A 103 -4.67 10.56 -5.97
N GLU A 104 -4.14 10.21 -4.79
CA GLU A 104 -4.83 10.44 -3.52
C GLU A 104 -4.10 11.47 -2.65
N ILE A 105 -2.76 11.41 -2.57
CA ILE A 105 -1.98 12.22 -1.62
C ILE A 105 -1.61 13.59 -2.19
N ASP A 106 -1.04 13.63 -3.39
CA ASP A 106 -0.57 14.88 -4.02
C ASP A 106 -1.73 15.90 -4.22
N PRO A 107 -2.93 15.50 -4.67
CA PRO A 107 -4.07 16.42 -4.76
C PRO A 107 -4.54 16.91 -3.40
N THR A 108 -4.56 16.04 -2.39
CA THR A 108 -4.93 16.41 -1.02
C THR A 108 -3.97 17.44 -0.43
N LEU A 109 -2.65 17.25 -0.61
CA LEU A 109 -1.64 18.22 -0.19
C LEU A 109 -1.82 19.58 -0.89
N THR A 110 -2.18 19.57 -2.17
CA THR A 110 -2.44 20.81 -2.93
C THR A 110 -3.63 21.57 -2.34
N VAL A 111 -4.77 20.90 -2.13
CA VAL A 111 -5.98 21.52 -1.56
C VAL A 111 -5.74 22.00 -0.13
N LEU A 112 -5.07 21.21 0.71
CA LEU A 112 -4.74 21.64 2.08
C LEU A 112 -3.87 22.89 2.08
N ARG A 113 -2.91 22.99 1.16
CA ARG A 113 -2.07 24.19 1.03
C ARG A 113 -2.89 25.41 0.64
N GLU A 114 -3.83 25.27 -0.29
CA GLU A 114 -4.73 26.36 -0.71
C GLU A 114 -5.59 26.85 0.47
N ILE A 115 -6.22 25.94 1.20
CA ILE A 115 -7.04 26.27 2.39
C ILE A 115 -6.18 26.98 3.46
N LEU A 116 -4.95 26.51 3.67
CA LEU A 116 -4.02 27.11 4.64
C LEU A 116 -3.52 28.51 4.25
N MET A 117 -3.73 28.95 3.00
CA MET A 117 -3.41 30.32 2.56
C MET A 117 -4.53 31.32 2.82
N GLU A 118 -5.74 30.87 3.15
CA GLU A 118 -6.87 31.73 3.47
C GLU A 118 -6.65 32.49 4.80
N GLN A 119 -7.21 33.69 4.89
CA GLN A 119 -7.16 34.48 6.12
C GLN A 119 -8.26 34.01 7.07
N PRO A 120 -7.94 33.63 8.32
CA PRO A 120 -8.94 33.15 9.26
C PRO A 120 -9.84 34.30 9.74
N GLU A 121 -11.17 34.06 9.79
CA GLU A 121 -12.15 35.03 10.28
C GLU A 121 -12.57 34.70 11.73
N GLY A 122 -11.65 34.97 12.66
CA GLY A 122 -11.87 34.83 14.09
C GLY A 122 -11.30 33.57 14.71
N ASP A 123 -11.58 33.37 16.00
CA ASP A 123 -10.87 32.39 16.83
C ASP A 123 -11.13 30.92 16.43
N SER A 124 -12.32 30.63 15.91
CA SER A 124 -12.67 29.28 15.43
C SER A 124 -11.83 28.88 14.21
N ASP A 125 -11.67 29.79 13.25
CA ASP A 125 -10.90 29.56 12.04
C ASP A 125 -9.41 29.46 12.35
N LEU A 126 -8.91 30.29 13.28
CA LEU A 126 -7.54 30.19 13.78
C LEU A 126 -7.23 28.80 14.33
N TYR A 127 -8.11 28.28 15.20
CA TYR A 127 -7.96 26.94 15.75
C TYR A 127 -8.03 25.86 14.65
N ALA A 128 -9.00 25.94 13.74
CA ALA A 128 -9.15 25.00 12.64
C ALA A 128 -7.90 24.98 11.73
N GLN A 129 -7.40 26.17 11.38
CA GLN A 129 -6.21 26.33 10.54
C GLN A 129 -4.97 25.72 11.21
N ASP A 130 -4.79 25.90 12.52
CA ASP A 130 -3.67 25.28 13.24
C ASP A 130 -3.76 23.74 13.24
N ARG A 131 -4.95 23.18 13.44
CA ARG A 131 -5.16 21.72 13.31
C ARG A 131 -4.89 21.21 11.89
N MET A 132 -5.24 21.99 10.87
CA MET A 132 -4.94 21.66 9.48
C MET A 132 -3.43 21.73 9.19
N LYS A 133 -2.70 22.70 9.76
CA LYS A 133 -1.22 22.80 9.64
C LYS A 133 -0.53 21.56 10.21
N ASP A 134 -0.97 21.07 11.37
CA ASP A 134 -0.45 19.84 11.96
C ASP A 134 -0.59 18.65 11.02
N MET A 135 -1.79 18.49 10.45
CA MET A 135 -2.11 17.40 9.52
C MET A 135 -1.32 17.52 8.22
N TYR A 136 -1.31 18.70 7.60
CA TYR A 136 -0.52 18.99 6.40
C TYR A 136 0.95 18.65 6.62
N GLY A 137 1.52 19.14 7.72
CA GLY A 137 2.92 18.90 8.04
C GLY A 137 3.24 17.42 8.24
N LEU A 138 2.34 16.63 8.84
CA LEU A 138 2.53 15.19 8.97
C LEU A 138 2.51 14.48 7.61
N ILE A 139 1.51 14.76 6.77
CA ILE A 139 1.37 14.13 5.45
C ILE A 139 2.55 14.51 4.56
N GLU A 140 2.99 15.78 4.59
CA GLU A 140 4.15 16.26 3.85
C GLU A 140 5.43 15.56 4.29
N ARG A 141 5.67 15.41 5.60
CA ARG A 141 6.82 14.68 6.15
C ARG A 141 6.84 13.22 5.69
N LEU A 142 5.71 12.53 5.76
CA LEU A 142 5.58 11.13 5.33
C LEU A 142 5.84 10.99 3.82
N THR A 143 5.31 11.92 3.04
CA THR A 143 5.47 11.95 1.58
C THR A 143 6.90 12.21 1.17
N ASN A 144 7.57 13.19 1.78
CA ASN A 144 8.97 13.48 1.53
C ASN A 144 9.87 12.28 1.90
N TRP A 145 9.60 11.64 3.03
CA TRP A 145 10.31 10.41 3.41
C TRP A 145 10.11 9.30 2.39
N TYR A 146 8.87 9.10 1.91
CA TYR A 146 8.60 8.15 0.83
C TYR A 146 9.40 8.48 -0.44
N ASP A 147 9.49 9.75 -0.83
CA ASP A 147 10.25 10.19 -2.01
C ASP A 147 11.77 9.94 -1.88
N ASP A 148 12.32 9.98 -0.66
CA ASP A 148 13.70 9.58 -0.40
C ASP A 148 13.87 8.07 -0.45
N VAL A 149 12.95 7.33 0.17
CA VAL A 149 12.97 5.86 0.24
C VAL A 149 12.82 5.25 -1.16
N LYS A 150 11.92 5.77 -2.01
CA LYS A 150 11.68 5.19 -3.35
C LYS A 150 12.90 5.28 -4.29
N ARG A 151 13.84 6.19 -4.02
CA ARG A 151 15.11 6.32 -4.77
C ARG A 151 16.12 5.24 -4.41
N LEU A 152 15.90 4.50 -3.33
CA LEU A 152 16.78 3.43 -2.90
C LEU A 152 16.57 2.18 -3.77
N ASP A 153 17.68 1.51 -4.08
CA ASP A 153 17.66 0.17 -4.64
C ASP A 153 16.99 -0.82 -3.67
N THR A 154 16.60 -1.98 -4.19
CA THR A 154 15.86 -3.00 -3.44
C THR A 154 16.65 -3.53 -2.23
N ASP A 155 17.97 -3.63 -2.33
CA ASP A 155 18.82 -4.16 -1.26
C ASP A 155 18.93 -3.18 -0.07
N ARG A 156 19.06 -1.88 -0.37
CA ARG A 156 19.07 -0.81 0.64
C ARG A 156 17.72 -0.69 1.33
N LEU A 157 16.62 -0.81 0.59
CA LEU A 157 15.28 -0.86 1.18
C LEU A 157 15.12 -2.02 2.16
N THR A 158 15.55 -3.20 1.74
CA THR A 158 15.50 -4.41 2.59
C THR A 158 16.34 -4.22 3.85
N SER A 159 17.53 -3.65 3.72
CA SER A 159 18.41 -3.33 4.84
C SER A 159 17.79 -2.30 5.79
N LEU A 160 17.15 -1.26 5.25
CA LEU A 160 16.46 -0.23 6.03
C LEU A 160 15.30 -0.82 6.84
N LEU A 161 14.47 -1.67 6.22
CA LEU A 161 13.39 -2.37 6.91
C LEU A 161 13.91 -3.28 8.02
N ALA A 162 15.01 -4.01 7.77
CA ALA A 162 15.64 -4.87 8.76
C ALA A 162 16.24 -4.09 9.94
N LEU A 163 16.79 -2.90 9.69
CA LEU A 163 17.29 -1.99 10.74
C LEU A 163 16.14 -1.43 11.58
N GLY A 164 15.04 -1.01 10.96
CA GLY A 164 13.84 -0.56 11.66
C GLY A 164 13.32 -1.60 12.66
N ALA A 165 13.26 -2.87 12.26
CA ALA A 165 12.85 -3.99 13.12
C ALA A 165 13.83 -4.30 14.28
N LYS A 166 15.08 -3.80 14.21
CA LYS A 166 16.05 -3.88 15.31
C LYS A 166 15.92 -2.69 16.25
N VAL A 167 15.64 -1.50 15.72
CA VAL A 167 15.40 -0.29 16.54
C VAL A 167 14.16 -0.47 17.41
N THR A 168 13.06 -1.00 16.88
CA THR A 168 11.86 -1.30 17.69
C THR A 168 12.17 -2.28 18.82
N ARG A 169 12.90 -3.36 18.54
CA ARG A 169 13.36 -4.31 19.57
C ARG A 169 14.25 -3.67 20.63
N PHE A 170 15.13 -2.74 20.24
CA PHE A 170 16.00 -2.05 21.19
C PHE A 170 15.23 -1.08 22.08
N LEU A 171 14.24 -0.36 21.53
CA LEU A 171 13.35 0.51 22.29
C LEU A 171 12.47 -0.30 23.27
N GLU A 172 11.86 -1.40 22.83
CA GLU A 172 11.13 -2.30 23.72
C GLU A 172 12.00 -2.88 24.85
N THR A 173 13.27 -3.18 24.54
CA THR A 173 14.22 -3.68 25.54
C THR A 173 14.60 -2.59 26.53
N THR A 174 14.80 -1.36 26.05
CA THR A 174 15.10 -0.19 26.89
C THR A 174 13.92 0.13 27.80
N ASP A 175 12.69 0.11 27.28
CA ASP A 175 11.47 0.29 28.07
C ASP A 175 11.31 -0.80 29.13
N ARG A 176 11.62 -2.07 28.81
CA ARG A 176 11.63 -3.18 29.78
C ARG A 176 12.70 -2.99 30.87
N ILE A 177 13.91 -2.56 30.51
CA ILE A 177 15.00 -2.33 31.46
C ILE A 177 14.66 -1.14 32.38
N VAL A 178 14.07 -0.07 31.84
CA VAL A 178 13.61 1.09 32.62
C VAL A 178 12.45 0.70 33.55
N ALA A 179 11.51 -0.14 33.10
CA ALA A 179 10.43 -0.66 33.93
C ALA A 179 10.94 -1.56 35.07
N LEU A 180 11.91 -2.46 34.78
CA LEU A 180 12.57 -3.30 35.78
C LEU A 180 13.40 -2.48 36.79
N GLY A 181 14.04 -1.39 36.34
CA GLY A 181 14.75 -0.45 37.19
C GLY A 181 13.84 0.33 38.14
N ARG A 182 12.66 0.76 37.67
CA ARG A 182 11.63 1.42 38.50
C ARG A 182 11.01 0.48 39.53
N GLY A 183 10.77 -0.79 39.19
CA GLY A 183 10.27 -1.80 40.13
C GLY A 183 11.22 -2.10 41.29
N ARG A 184 12.54 -2.11 41.03
CA ARG A 184 13.57 -2.34 42.06
C ARG A 184 13.77 -1.15 43.02
N ALA A 185 13.49 0.07 42.57
CA ALA A 185 13.57 1.28 43.40
C ALA A 185 12.40 1.37 44.40
N SER A 186 11.23 0.80 44.08
CA SER A 186 10.06 0.80 44.98
C SER A 186 10.18 -0.23 46.12
N ALA A 187 10.83 -1.38 45.88
CA ALA A 187 11.00 -2.44 46.88
C ALA A 187 12.04 -2.15 47.99
N LYS A 188 12.75 -1.02 47.93
CA LYS A 188 13.81 -0.66 48.90
C LYS A 188 13.37 0.32 50.00
N LYS A 189 12.07 0.67 50.05
CA LYS A 189 11.47 1.55 51.07
C LYS A 189 10.42 0.81 51.90
N GLU A 190 10.84 -0.15 52.71
CA GLU A 190 10.08 -0.57 53.89
C GLU A 190 10.96 -0.39 55.12
N PRO A 191 10.64 0.52 56.06
CA PRO A 191 11.37 0.62 57.31
C PRO A 191 10.90 -0.49 58.25
N LYS A 192 11.85 -1.21 58.85
CA LYS A 192 11.61 -2.12 59.96
C LYS A 192 10.90 -1.35 61.08
N ARG A 193 9.73 -1.83 61.48
CA ARG A 193 9.04 -1.40 62.70
C ARG A 193 9.71 -2.06 63.90
N GLU A 194 10.25 -1.25 64.80
CA GLU A 194 10.40 -1.54 66.22
C GLU A 194 9.78 -0.38 67.00
#